data_AF-A0A0B6ZFW1-F1
#
_entry.id   AF-A0A0B6ZFW1-F1
#
_cell.length_a   1.000
_cell.length_b   1.000
_cell.length_c   1.000
_cell.angle_alpha   90.00
_cell.angle_beta   90.00
_cell.angle_gamma   90.00
#
_symmetry.space_group_name_H-M   'P 1'
#
loop_
_entity.id
_entity.type
_entity.pdbx_description
1 polymer ?
#
loop_
_entity_poly.entity_id
_entity_poly.type
_entity_poly.pdbx_seq_one_letter_code
_entity_poly.pdbx_strand_id
1 'polypeptide(L)'
;SNCKLAEEDGVSVLHGSRRMFYADKEPAFAAIYDTFSNYRLGDDLEYHFLKILEDTLKTVKPSNCGKISSVFLMQLQKLLDRSKEIHLMMARS
;
A
#
# COMPACT_ATOMS: atom_id res chain seq x y z
N SER A 1 -11.37 15.84 -6.58
CA SER A 1 -10.65 14.54 -6.56
C SER A 1 -11.70 13.45 -6.67
N ASN A 2 -11.51 12.44 -7.52
CA ASN A 2 -12.39 11.26 -7.55
C ASN A 2 -12.09 10.26 -6.42
N CYS A 3 -11.12 10.58 -5.54
CA CYS A 3 -10.60 9.69 -4.52
C CYS A 3 -11.10 10.00 -3.11
N LYS A 4 -12.15 10.82 -2.95
CA LYS A 4 -12.60 11.27 -1.62
C LYS A 4 -12.87 10.11 -0.65
N LEU A 5 -13.55 9.05 -1.12
CA LEU A 5 -13.78 7.86 -0.30
C LEU A 5 -12.48 7.13 0.05
N ALA A 6 -11.51 7.10 -0.87
CA ALA A 6 -10.20 6.52 -0.59
C ALA A 6 -9.39 7.36 0.39
N GLU A 7 -9.56 8.68 0.38
CA GLU A 7 -8.94 9.59 1.36
C GLU A 7 -9.50 9.37 2.78
N GLU A 8 -10.77 8.95 2.90
CA GLU A 8 -11.43 8.65 4.18
C GLU A 8 -11.14 7.21 4.66
N ASP A 9 -11.31 6.22 3.79
CA ASP A 9 -11.29 4.80 4.17
C ASP A 9 -9.98 4.08 3.81
N GLY A 10 -9.22 4.60 2.86
CA GLY A 10 -8.11 3.91 2.23
C GLY A 10 -8.52 3.08 1.02
N VAL A 11 -7.54 2.56 0.28
CA VAL A 11 -7.74 1.73 -0.92
C VAL A 11 -7.60 0.26 -0.58
N SER A 12 -8.63 -0.54 -0.87
CA SER A 12 -8.57 -2.01 -0.79
C SER A 12 -8.29 -2.68 -2.13
N VAL A 13 -8.67 -2.04 -3.24
CA VAL A 13 -8.45 -2.54 -4.60
C VAL A 13 -7.91 -1.40 -5.46
N LEU A 14 -6.73 -1.61 -6.06
CA LEU A 14 -6.15 -0.70 -7.02
C LEU A 14 -6.24 -1.31 -8.42
N HIS A 15 -6.92 -0.60 -9.33
CA HIS A 15 -7.03 -1.03 -10.73
C HIS A 15 -6.52 0.08 -11.66
N GLY A 16 -6.04 -0.32 -12.84
CA GLY A 16 -5.55 0.61 -13.84
C GLY A 16 -5.17 -0.10 -15.12
N SER A 17 -4.98 0.66 -16.20
CA SER A 17 -4.44 0.09 -17.44
C SER A 17 -2.99 -0.37 -17.22
N ARG A 18 -2.52 -1.37 -17.98
CA ARG A 18 -1.11 -1.80 -17.95
C ARG A 18 -0.14 -0.61 -18.07
N ARG A 19 -0.45 0.34 -18.96
CA ARG A 19 0.38 1.54 -19.15
C ARG A 19 0.51 2.39 -17.87
N MET A 20 -0.48 2.35 -16.99
CA MET A 20 -0.44 3.09 -15.73
C MET A 20 0.61 2.56 -14.75
N PHE A 21 0.83 1.23 -14.76
CA PHE A 21 1.80 0.56 -13.89
C PHE A 21 3.22 0.52 -14.48
N TYR A 22 3.40 0.73 -15.79
CA TYR A 22 4.68 0.51 -16.47
C TYR A 22 5.27 1.72 -17.22
N ALA A 23 4.51 2.80 -17.46
CA ALA A 23 4.94 3.88 -18.37
C ALA A 23 5.06 5.25 -17.70
N ASP A 24 5.49 5.29 -16.43
CA ASP A 24 5.73 6.49 -15.62
C ASP A 24 4.54 7.48 -15.51
N LYS A 25 3.34 7.08 -15.95
CA LYS A 25 2.15 7.93 -15.93
C LYS A 25 1.63 8.15 -14.52
N GLU A 26 1.59 7.08 -13.72
CA GLU A 26 1.29 7.16 -12.29
C GLU A 26 2.40 6.42 -11.53
N PRO A 27 3.48 7.11 -11.17
CA PRO A 27 4.63 6.53 -10.46
C PRO A 27 4.27 5.78 -9.17
N ALA A 28 3.23 6.22 -8.47
CA ALA A 28 2.73 5.53 -7.27
C ALA A 28 2.19 4.13 -7.58
N PHE A 29 1.57 3.94 -8.75
CA PHE A 29 1.02 2.63 -9.16
C PHE A 29 2.16 1.68 -9.53
N ALA A 30 3.17 2.18 -10.25
CA ALA A 30 4.38 1.42 -10.54
C ALA A 30 5.09 0.97 -9.26
N ALA A 31 5.28 1.88 -8.29
CA ALA A 31 5.86 1.54 -6.99
C ALA A 31 5.09 0.43 -6.25
N ILE A 32 3.76 0.48 -6.25
CA ILE A 32 2.93 -0.57 -5.64
C ILE A 32 3.16 -1.91 -6.36
N TYR A 33 3.13 -1.91 -7.69
CA TYR A 33 3.34 -3.11 -8.50
C TYR A 33 4.73 -3.72 -8.28
N ASP A 34 5.77 -2.88 -8.23
CA ASP A 34 7.14 -3.32 -8.02
C ASP A 34 7.34 -3.88 -6.62
N THR A 35 6.77 -3.28 -5.57
CA THR A 35 6.82 -3.83 -4.22
C THR A 35 6.12 -5.18 -4.14
N PHE A 36 4.94 -5.34 -4.76
CA PHE A 36 4.27 -6.65 -4.85
C PHE A 36 5.09 -7.67 -5.63
N SER A 37 5.71 -7.28 -6.74
CA SER A 37 6.49 -8.19 -7.58
C SER A 37 7.75 -8.70 -6.87
N ASN A 38 8.30 -7.90 -5.95
CA ASN A 38 9.49 -8.26 -5.17
C ASN A 38 9.17 -8.91 -3.81
N TYR A 39 7.93 -8.82 -3.35
CA TYR A 39 7.53 -9.43 -2.08
C TYR A 39 7.38 -10.95 -2.20
N ARG A 40 7.99 -11.68 -1.27
CA ARG A 40 7.85 -13.13 -1.19
C ARG A 40 6.74 -13.47 -0.22
N LEU A 41 5.76 -14.24 -0.69
CA LEU A 41 4.66 -14.71 0.16
C LEU A 41 5.20 -15.51 1.35
N GLY A 42 4.77 -15.14 2.55
CA GLY A 42 5.22 -15.73 3.82
C GLY A 42 6.28 -14.92 4.55
N ASP A 43 6.92 -13.94 3.90
CA ASP A 43 7.80 -12.99 4.58
C ASP A 43 6.98 -12.06 5.49
N ASP A 44 7.63 -11.45 6.49
CA ASP A 44 6.97 -10.50 7.38
C ASP A 44 6.40 -9.31 6.58
N LEU A 45 5.07 -9.17 6.61
CA LEU A 45 4.34 -8.18 5.82
C LEU A 45 4.63 -6.74 6.28
N GLU A 46 4.95 -6.50 7.54
CA GLU A 46 5.24 -5.16 8.04
C GLU A 46 6.59 -4.66 7.50
N TYR A 47 7.63 -5.46 7.65
CA TYR A 47 9.00 -5.08 7.30
C TYR A 47 9.32 -5.29 5.82
N HIS A 48 8.86 -6.39 5.21
CA HIS A 48 9.19 -6.73 3.82
C HIS A 48 8.16 -6.25 2.80
N PHE A 49 7.06 -5.63 3.23
CA PHE A 49 6.08 -5.04 2.34
C PHE A 49 5.71 -3.62 2.73
N LEU A 50 5.06 -3.42 3.88
CA LEU A 50 4.46 -2.14 4.23
C LEU A 50 5.51 -1.02 4.33
N LYS A 51 6.61 -1.27 5.06
CA LYS A 51 7.68 -0.28 5.23
C LYS A 51 8.38 0.06 3.91
N ILE A 52 8.67 -0.96 3.10
CA ILE A 52 9.26 -0.77 1.77
C ILE A 52 8.32 0.05 0.88
N LEU A 53 7.02 -0.25 0.87
CA LEU A 53 6.05 0.51 0.09
C LEU A 53 5.94 1.96 0.57
N GLU A 54 5.88 2.17 1.89
CA GLU A 54 5.85 3.50 2.51
C GLU A 54 7.05 4.36 2.06
N ASP A 55 8.25 3.80 2.13
CA ASP A 55 9.46 4.52 1.73
C ASP A 55 9.55 4.73 0.22
N THR A 56 9.14 3.74 -0.58
CA THR A 56 9.10 3.88 -2.04
C THR A 56 8.15 5.00 -2.45
N LEU A 57 6.94 5.06 -1.87
CA LEU A 57 5.94 6.09 -2.17
C LEU A 57 6.38 7.51 -1.76
N LYS A 58 7.33 7.67 -0.82
CA LYS A 58 7.92 8.98 -0.50
C LYS A 58 8.87 9.49 -1.60
N THR A 59 9.44 8.58 -2.39
CA THR A 59 10.46 8.90 -3.40
C THR A 59 9.90 9.04 -4.82
N VAL A 60 8.66 8.59 -5.06
CA VAL A 60 8.08 8.63 -6.41
C VAL A 60 7.87 10.07 -6.89
N LYS A 61 7.98 10.27 -8.21
CA LYS A 61 7.72 11.59 -8.82
C LYS A 61 6.28 12.04 -8.53
N PRO A 62 6.05 13.34 -8.25
CA PRO A 62 4.71 13.86 -8.01
C PRO A 62 3.76 13.58 -9.18
N SER A 63 2.55 13.14 -8.85
CA SER A 63 1.45 12.85 -9.79
C SER A 63 0.11 13.14 -9.11
N ASN A 64 -0.99 13.09 -9.84
CA ASN A 64 -2.31 13.40 -9.27
C ASN A 64 -2.68 12.42 -8.16
N CYS A 65 -2.50 11.12 -8.38
CA CYS A 65 -2.73 10.11 -7.35
C CYS A 65 -1.57 10.05 -6.34
N GLY A 66 -0.34 10.40 -6.75
CA GLY A 66 0.82 10.44 -5.85
C GLY A 66 0.70 11.45 -4.70
N LYS A 67 -0.05 12.54 -4.87
CA LYS A 67 -0.29 13.54 -3.80
C LYS A 67 -1.05 12.98 -2.59
N ILE A 68 -1.81 11.92 -2.81
CA ILE A 68 -2.61 11.24 -1.78
C ILE A 68 -2.12 9.81 -1.56
N SER A 69 -0.84 9.52 -1.82
CA SER A 69 -0.30 8.15 -1.78
C SER A 69 -0.46 7.42 -0.45
N SER A 70 -0.67 8.14 0.66
CA SER A 70 -0.99 7.55 1.97
C SER A 70 -2.23 6.67 1.96
N VAL A 71 -3.20 6.91 1.06
CA VAL A 71 -4.43 6.10 0.94
C VAL A 71 -4.15 4.64 0.61
N PHE A 72 -3.02 4.35 -0.04
CA PHE A 72 -2.60 2.99 -0.39
C PHE A 72 -2.05 2.20 0.81
N LEU A 73 -1.70 2.86 1.91
CA LEU A 73 -1.12 2.25 3.10
C LEU A 73 -2.18 1.95 4.18
N MET A 74 -3.28 2.72 4.19
CA MET A 74 -4.27 2.70 5.27
C MET A 74 -4.86 1.32 5.55
N GLN A 75 -5.28 0.59 4.50
CA GLN A 75 -5.90 -0.73 4.66
C GLN A 75 -4.89 -1.81 5.07
N LEU A 76 -3.63 -1.70 4.62
CA LEU A 76 -2.55 -2.59 5.03
C LEU A 76 -2.21 -2.39 6.52
N GLN A 77 -2.13 -1.13 6.98
CA GLN A 77 -1.91 -0.83 8.38
C GLN A 77 -3.04 -1.38 9.25
N LYS A 78 -4.31 -1.11 8.88
CA LYS A 78 -5.49 -1.66 9.58
C LYS A 78 -5.46 -3.19 9.65
N LEU A 79 -4.97 -3.88 8.62
CA LEU A 79 -4.85 -5.34 8.61
C LEU A 79 -3.78 -5.83 9.59
N LEU A 80 -2.61 -5.18 9.62
CA LEU A 80 -1.53 -5.52 10.56
C LEU A 80 -1.92 -5.26 12.01
N ASP A 81 -2.58 -4.13 12.27
CA ASP A 81 -3.03 -3.77 13.63
C ASP A 81 -4.02 -4.82 14.16
N ARG A 82 -5.02 -5.19 13.35
CA ARG A 82 -5.95 -6.28 13.71
C ARG A 82 -5.24 -7.61 13.93
N SER A 83 -4.24 -7.95 13.11
CA SER A 83 -3.47 -9.19 13.27
C SER A 83 -2.72 -9.21 14.60
N LYS A 84 -2.13 -8.08 15.01
CA LYS A 84 -1.42 -7.93 16.30
C LYS A 84 -2.38 -8.03 17.48
N GLU A 85 -3.56 -7.41 17.38
CA GLU A 85 -4.61 -7.49 18.40
C GLU A 85 -5.07 -8.94 18.62
N ILE A 86 -5.36 -9.68 17.54
CA ILE A 86 -5.76 -11.10 17.62
C ILE A 86 -4.66 -11.92 18.29
N HIS A 87 -3.41 -11.75 17.88
CA HIS A 87 -2.29 -12.46 18.47
C HIS A 87 -2.16 -12.18 19.98
N LEU A 88 -2.30 -10.92 20.39
CA LEU A 88 -2.25 -10.53 21.79
C LEU A 88 -3.41 -11.11 22.61
N MET A 89 -4.61 -11.21 22.04
CA MET A 89 -5.76 -11.86 22.69
C MET A 89 -5.52 -13.37 22.89
N MET A 90 -4.96 -14.05 21.88
CA MET A 90 -4.64 -15.48 21.96
C MET A 90 -3.53 -15.79 22.96
N ALA A 91 -2.49 -14.94 23.05
CA ALA A 91 -1.37 -15.15 23.98
C ALA A 91 -1.73 -14.94 25.47
N ARG A 92 -2.91 -14.36 25.75
CA ARG A 92 -3.42 -14.11 27.12
C ARG A 92 -4.39 -15.20 27.63
N SER A 93 -4.74 -16.17 26.77
CA SER A 93 -5.64 -17.29 27.09
C SER A 93 -4.85 -18.53 27.49
#